data_AF-A0A2X3M241-F1
#
_entry.id   AF-A0A2X3M241-F1
#
_cell.length_a   1.000
_cell.length_b   1.000
_cell.length_c   1.000
_cell.angle_alpha   90.00
_cell.angle_beta   90.00
_cell.angle_gamma   90.00
#
_symmetry.space_group_name_H-M   'P 1'
#
loop_
_entity.id
_entity.type
_entity.pdbx_description
1 polymer ?
#
loop_
_entity_poly.entity_id
_entity_poly.type
_entity_poly.pdbx_seq_one_letter_code
_entity_poly.pdbx_strand_id
1 'polypeptide(L)'
;MELTQGPVTGELPPALLPIEEHGMKLLVDIQHGHKTGYYLDQRDSRLATRRYVENKRVLNCFSYTGGFAVSALMGGCSQVVSVDTSQEAAGYCTAER
;
A
#
# COMPACT_ATOMS: atom_id res chain seq x y z
N MET A 1 -29.47 6.51 10.14
CA MET A 1 -28.90 5.17 10.30
C MET A 1 -27.55 5.32 10.95
N GLU A 2 -27.22 4.50 11.94
CA GLU A 2 -25.85 4.41 12.45
C GLU A 2 -24.96 3.70 11.43
N LEU A 3 -23.70 4.12 11.38
CA LEU A 3 -22.67 3.40 10.62
C LEU A 3 -22.38 2.09 11.34
N THR A 4 -22.38 0.99 10.59
CA THR A 4 -22.07 -0.34 11.11
C THR A 4 -21.02 -1.01 10.23
N GLN A 5 -20.19 -1.83 10.85
CA GLN A 5 -19.17 -2.63 10.20
C GLN A 5 -19.05 -3.98 10.92
N GLY A 6 -18.60 -5.01 10.21
CA GLY A 6 -18.44 -6.35 10.76
C GLY A 6 -18.59 -7.44 9.70
N PRO A 7 -18.43 -8.71 10.10
CA PRO A 7 -18.62 -9.83 9.21
C PRO A 7 -20.08 -9.91 8.73
N VAL A 8 -20.28 -10.13 7.43
CA VAL A 8 -21.61 -10.42 6.86
C VAL A 8 -21.87 -11.93 6.90
N THR A 9 -20.85 -12.73 6.56
CA THR A 9 -20.88 -14.20 6.58
C THR A 9 -19.45 -14.73 6.51
N GLY A 10 -19.26 -16.03 6.76
CA GLY A 10 -17.97 -16.72 6.67
C GLY A 10 -17.01 -16.40 7.81
N GLU A 11 -15.73 -16.66 7.56
CA GLU A 11 -14.65 -16.43 8.53
C GLU A 11 -14.18 -14.96 8.50
N LEU A 12 -13.75 -14.48 9.66
CA LEU A 12 -13.15 -13.15 9.78
C LEU A 12 -11.80 -13.12 9.05
N PRO A 13 -11.48 -12.07 8.26
CA PRO A 13 -10.19 -11.98 7.59
C PRO A 13 -9.06 -11.89 8.61
N PRO A 14 -7.85 -12.36 8.25
CA PRO A 14 -6.67 -12.17 9.09
C PRO A 14 -6.41 -10.66 9.29
N ALA A 15 -5.65 -10.32 10.33
CA ALA A 15 -5.28 -8.92 10.60
C ALA A 15 -4.58 -8.25 9.40
N LEU A 16 -3.78 -9.02 8.67
CA LEU A 16 -3.14 -8.61 7.43
C LEU A 16 -3.32 -9.69 6.37
N LEU A 17 -4.04 -9.35 5.30
CA LEU A 17 -4.25 -10.22 4.15
C LEU A 17 -3.25 -9.87 3.05
N PRO A 18 -2.40 -10.80 2.58
CA PRO A 18 -1.55 -10.56 1.41
C PRO A 18 -2.39 -10.54 0.13
N ILE A 19 -2.15 -9.53 -0.70
CA ILE A 19 -2.68 -9.42 -2.06
C ILE A 19 -1.54 -9.14 -3.04
N GLU A 20 -1.79 -9.35 -4.33
CA GLU A 20 -0.82 -9.09 -5.39
C GLU A 20 -1.34 -8.07 -6.41
N GLU A 21 -0.46 -7.15 -6.82
CA GLU A 21 -0.74 -6.15 -7.83
C GLU A 21 0.51 -5.89 -8.69
N HIS A 22 0.49 -6.27 -9.97
CA HIS A 22 1.61 -6.05 -10.91
C HIS A 22 2.97 -6.54 -10.37
N GLY A 23 2.99 -7.75 -9.80
CA GLY A 23 4.18 -8.35 -9.18
C GLY A 23 4.60 -7.74 -7.84
N MET A 24 3.81 -6.83 -7.28
CA MET A 24 4.02 -6.26 -5.94
C MET A 24 3.13 -7.00 -4.93
N LYS A 25 3.72 -7.44 -3.81
CA LYS A 25 2.98 -8.00 -2.67
C LYS A 25 2.62 -6.89 -1.69
N LEU A 26 1.36 -6.84 -1.28
CA LEU A 26 0.80 -5.83 -0.39
C LEU A 26 0.08 -6.53 0.76
N LEU A 27 0.23 -6.01 1.98
CA LEU A 27 -0.59 -6.44 3.12
C LEU A 27 -1.73 -5.44 3.33
N VAL A 28 -2.97 -5.95 3.43
CA VAL A 28 -4.17 -5.13 3.65
C VAL A 28 -4.87 -5.52 4.94
N ASP A 29 -5.30 -4.54 5.72
CA ASP A 29 -6.12 -4.75 6.91
C ASP A 29 -7.58 -4.44 6.57
N ILE A 30 -8.39 -5.47 6.36
CA ILE A 30 -9.81 -5.31 5.99
C ILE A 30 -10.65 -4.74 7.14
N GLN A 31 -10.23 -4.99 8.39
CA GLN A 31 -11.03 -4.68 9.58
C GLN A 31 -10.82 -3.24 10.05
N HIS A 32 -9.57 -2.74 10.01
CA HIS A 32 -9.20 -1.43 10.53
C HIS A 32 -8.52 -0.53 9.50
N GLY A 33 -8.15 -1.06 8.33
CA GLY A 33 -7.52 -0.30 7.27
C GLY A 33 -8.46 0.72 6.61
N HIS A 34 -7.88 1.68 5.91
CA HIS A 34 -8.66 2.75 5.28
C HIS A 34 -9.62 2.20 4.22
N LYS A 35 -10.80 2.82 4.08
CA LYS A 35 -11.86 2.42 3.16
C LYS A 35 -12.35 0.99 3.41
N THR A 36 -11.96 0.06 2.56
CA THR A 36 -12.26 -1.37 2.61
C THR A 36 -11.00 -2.19 2.91
N GLY A 37 -10.01 -1.53 3.51
CA GLY A 37 -8.71 -2.07 3.90
C GLY A 37 -7.53 -1.63 3.05
N TYR A 38 -7.75 -1.03 1.88
CA TYR A 38 -6.71 -0.47 1.02
C TYR A 38 -7.27 0.47 -0.06
N TYR A 39 -6.37 1.22 -0.70
CA TYR A 39 -6.68 2.09 -1.85
C TYR A 39 -6.42 1.37 -3.18
N LEU A 40 -7.37 0.51 -3.59
CA LEU A 40 -7.31 -0.21 -4.87
C LEU A 40 -7.47 0.71 -6.09
N ASP A 41 -8.15 1.85 -5.92
CA ASP A 41 -8.30 2.89 -6.95
C ASP A 41 -6.97 3.50 -7.43
N GLN A 42 -5.91 3.40 -6.63
CA GLN A 42 -4.57 3.90 -6.96
C GLN A 42 -3.67 2.87 -7.66
N ARG A 43 -4.21 1.72 -8.09
CA ARG A 43 -3.46 0.65 -8.79
C ARG A 43 -2.64 1.17 -9.96
N ASP A 44 -3.29 1.86 -10.89
CA ASP A 44 -2.64 2.32 -12.11
C ASP A 44 -1.69 3.48 -11.85
N SER A 45 -2.00 4.33 -10.87
CA SER A 45 -1.09 5.39 -10.42
C SER A 45 0.21 4.82 -9.86
N ARG A 46 0.12 3.78 -9.02
CA ARG A 46 1.29 3.06 -8.48
C ARG A 46 2.11 2.41 -9.59
N LEU A 47 1.45 1.76 -10.55
CA LEU A 47 2.14 1.19 -11.72
C LEU A 47 2.83 2.29 -12.56
N ALA A 48 2.16 3.43 -12.77
CA ALA A 48 2.70 4.55 -13.52
C ALA A 48 3.94 5.15 -12.85
N THR A 49 3.98 5.22 -11.51
CA THR A 49 5.16 5.68 -10.75
C THR A 49 6.44 4.97 -11.19
N ARG A 50 6.39 3.66 -11.46
CA ARG A 50 7.57 2.88 -11.87
C ARG A 50 8.28 3.46 -13.10
N ARG A 51 7.54 4.10 -14.02
CA ARG A 51 8.08 4.68 -15.26
C ARG A 51 8.84 5.99 -15.05
N TYR A 52 8.66 6.65 -13.91
CA TYR A 52 9.15 8.01 -13.71
C TYR A 52 10.40 8.10 -12.83
N VAL A 53 10.80 7.01 -12.19
CA VAL A 53 11.62 7.04 -10.97
C VAL A 53 13.01 6.43 -11.13
N GLU A 54 13.33 5.78 -12.25
CA GLU A 54 14.63 5.13 -12.47
C GLU A 54 15.81 6.07 -12.16
N ASN A 55 16.71 5.62 -11.29
CA ASN A 55 17.88 6.34 -10.77
C ASN A 55 17.60 7.67 -10.05
N LYS A 56 16.34 8.00 -9.76
CA LYS A 56 15.95 9.25 -9.07
C LYS A 56 15.76 9.07 -7.58
N ARG A 57 15.87 10.21 -6.87
CA ARG A 57 15.45 10.36 -5.48
C ARG A 57 13.97 10.75 -5.43
N VAL A 58 13.17 9.99 -4.68
CA VAL A 58 11.71 10.13 -4.61
C VAL A 58 11.30 10.53 -3.19
N LEU A 59 10.34 11.44 -3.09
CA LEU A 59 9.64 11.76 -1.85
C LEU A 59 8.18 11.31 -1.99
N ASN A 60 7.74 10.45 -1.08
CA ASN A 60 6.38 9.94 -0.98
C ASN A 60 5.72 10.52 0.28
N CYS A 61 4.88 11.53 0.11
CA CYS A 61 4.16 12.19 1.21
C CYS A 61 2.80 11.52 1.45
N PHE A 62 2.37 11.47 2.71
CA PHE A 62 1.14 10.77 3.13
C PHE A 62 1.17 9.31 2.67
N SER A 63 2.31 8.67 2.95
CA SER A 63 2.71 7.42 2.33
C SER A 63 1.84 6.22 2.71
N TYR A 64 1.05 6.33 3.77
CA TYR A 64 0.25 5.26 4.33
C TYR A 64 1.10 3.99 4.49
N THR A 65 0.62 2.86 3.97
CA THR A 65 1.27 1.55 3.96
C THR A 65 2.49 1.44 3.04
N GLY A 66 2.84 2.50 2.31
CA GLY A 66 4.05 2.56 1.48
C GLY A 66 3.91 2.02 0.05
N GLY A 67 2.70 1.81 -0.46
CA GLY A 67 2.48 1.22 -1.80
C GLY A 67 3.17 1.97 -2.96
N PHE A 68 3.21 3.30 -2.90
CA PHE A 68 3.96 4.12 -3.87
C PHE A 68 5.48 4.01 -3.70
N ALA A 69 5.97 3.84 -2.47
CA ALA A 69 7.39 3.67 -2.22
C ALA A 69 7.91 2.34 -2.74
N VAL A 70 7.15 1.26 -2.53
CA VAL A 70 7.48 -0.06 -3.09
C VAL A 70 7.43 -0.01 -4.61
N SER A 71 6.42 0.63 -5.18
CA SER A 71 6.37 0.85 -6.63
C SER A 71 7.58 1.65 -7.13
N ALA A 72 8.01 2.68 -6.39
CA ALA A 72 9.19 3.45 -6.75
C ALA A 72 10.48 2.60 -6.74
N LEU A 73 10.64 1.74 -5.73
CA LEU A 73 11.76 0.79 -5.63
C LEU A 73 11.75 -0.22 -6.79
N MET A 74 10.59 -0.78 -7.13
CA MET A 74 10.44 -1.69 -8.28
C MET A 74 10.70 -0.98 -9.62
N GLY A 75 10.51 0.34 -9.69
CA GLY A 75 10.87 1.17 -10.84
C GLY A 75 12.35 1.60 -10.89
N GLY A 76 13.18 1.12 -9.95
CA GLY A 76 14.62 1.38 -9.95
C GLY A 76 15.02 2.76 -9.40
N CYS A 77 14.23 3.36 -8.49
CA CYS A 77 14.66 4.59 -7.83
C CYS A 77 15.97 4.39 -7.03
N SER A 78 16.82 5.42 -6.99
CA SER A 78 18.06 5.37 -6.21
C SER A 78 17.81 5.55 -4.71
N GLN A 79 16.74 6.24 -4.35
CA GLN A 79 16.28 6.39 -2.98
C GLN A 79 14.80 6.79 -2.97
N VAL A 80 14.03 6.30 -1.99
CA VAL A 80 12.70 6.81 -1.67
C VAL A 80 12.61 7.16 -0.19
N VAL A 81 12.08 8.35 0.11
CA VAL A 81 11.76 8.79 1.47
C VAL A 81 10.24 8.80 1.59
N SER A 82 9.70 8.10 2.57
CA SER A 82 8.26 8.07 2.85
C SER A 82 7.97 8.83 4.14
N VAL A 83 6.95 9.70 4.10
CA VAL A 83 6.53 10.53 5.23
C VAL A 83 5.05 10.29 5.48
N ASP A 84 4.71 9.90 6.70
CA ASP A 84 3.33 9.77 7.17
C ASP A 84 3.21 10.24 8.62
N THR A 85 2.00 10.61 9.04
CA THR A 85 1.70 10.95 10.43
C THR A 85 1.36 9.72 11.27
N SER A 86 0.94 8.62 10.63
CA SER A 86 0.62 7.36 11.30
C SER A 86 1.86 6.48 11.43
N GLN A 87 2.25 6.20 12.66
CA GLN A 87 3.35 5.27 12.94
C GLN A 87 2.98 3.81 12.64
N GLU A 88 1.69 3.46 12.78
CA GLU A 88 1.18 2.10 12.50
C GLU A 88 1.21 1.76 11.01
N ALA A 89 1.19 2.75 10.12
CA ALA A 89 1.15 2.52 8.67
C ALA A 89 2.52 2.10 8.08
N ALA A 90 3.63 2.31 8.79
CA ALA A 90 4.96 2.02 8.27
C ALA A 90 5.26 0.51 8.25
N GLY A 91 5.46 -0.07 7.05
CA GLY A 91 6.08 -1.40 6.89
C GLY A 91 5.22 -2.51 6.29
N TYR A 92 4.00 -2.22 5.82
CA TYR A 92 3.08 -3.25 5.28
C TYR A 92 3.31 -3.65 3.81
N CYS A 93 4.14 -2.92 3.07
CA CYS A 93 4.43 -3.23 1.67
C CYS A 93 5.91 -3.56 1.49
N THR A 94 6.21 -4.66 0.80
CA THR A 94 7.56 -5.08 0.45
C THR A 94 7.66 -5.41 -1.03
N ALA A 95 8.83 -5.17 -1.64
CA ALA A 95 9.15 -5.71 -2.96
C ALA A 95 9.97 -6.98 -2.76
N GLU A 96 9.57 -8.08 -3.38
CA GLU A 96 10.47 -9.21 -3.61
C GLU A 96 11.35 -8.85 -4.81
N ARG A 97 12.67 -8.95 -4.65
CA ARG A 97 13.63 -8.85 -5.76
C ARG A 97 13.87 -10.25 -6.33
#